data_AF-A0A0D2X4J0-F1
#
_entry.id   AF-A0A0D2X4J0-F1
#
_cell.length_a   1.000
_cell.length_b   1.000
_cell.length_c   1.000
_cell.angle_alpha   90.00
_cell.angle_beta   90.00
_cell.angle_gamma   90.00
#
_symmetry.space_group_name_H-M   'P 1'
#
loop_
_entity.id
_entity.type
_entity.pdbx_description
1 polymer ?
#
loop_
_entity_poly.entity_id
_entity_poly.type
_entity_poly.pdbx_seq_one_letter_code
_entity_poly.pdbx_strand_id
1 'polypeptide(L)'
;MMLMLTRGVQSMHPLAAAAAPSATTSGLLTPIAMIATRAAPAVAAAQSKRTASRVSSGRMKAISDNPSSLTGGLLRRHFSSTAIAQASSTSSSSSASAQGAVPSVCDVLILGGGVVGSSTAYFTSSRFQPRAPGQPPAAIAQSSSASNPRVVVIEPDSSYASGATARSAGSIRLQFSTPENVLISQFGAHFLKNLNSYLKVDDDIDFKLHEKGYLFLATKASAGVLASNSAIQNSLGAKTLLLTPEAIRERFPYIHTEDLDSGALGLENEGWFDPYLLMTLFRRKAIQQGVQYVTGYAIDFKKDSTGRRVERVVVRLADGSVTEIGVRSNVVNASGIVGASLTAKLDPSFDLPVRPRKRFVYVLSLKERLPDNCPLVIDPSGAYFRPEGQQYICGMSPPENEDPDCTDLEVDYSMFENTVWPILASRVPAFEYAKCVNAWAGHYDYNTFDQNVILGPHPNVSNFLLCNGFSGHGLQQSPQSGGRSASSLLTQSSLRSTWLDCLLIDSSTTCLFSK
;
A
#
# COMPACT_ATOMS: atom_id res chain seq x y z
N MET A 1 -6.46 5.26 9.28
CA MET A 1 -6.79 3.82 9.15
C MET A 1 -7.97 3.35 10.02
N MET A 2 -8.61 4.21 10.84
CA MET A 2 -9.80 3.89 11.66
C MET A 2 -11.10 4.65 11.26
N LEU A 3 -11.12 5.40 10.16
CA LEU A 3 -12.41 5.79 9.54
C LEU A 3 -13.21 4.57 9.02
N MET A 4 -12.63 3.37 9.08
CA MET A 4 -13.18 2.10 8.61
C MET A 4 -14.27 1.49 9.50
N LEU A 5 -14.75 2.16 10.56
CA LEU A 5 -15.82 1.62 11.43
C LEU A 5 -17.11 2.48 11.49
N THR A 6 -17.31 3.51 10.66
CA THR A 6 -18.47 4.42 10.83
C THR A 6 -19.31 4.77 9.60
N ARG A 7 -19.18 4.10 8.44
CA ARG A 7 -20.11 4.35 7.32
C ARG A 7 -20.92 3.12 6.92
N GLY A 8 -22.05 2.95 7.63
CA GLY A 8 -23.20 2.22 7.13
C GLY A 8 -23.94 3.05 6.07
N VAL A 9 -24.26 2.40 4.95
CA VAL A 9 -25.03 2.98 3.85
C VAL A 9 -26.46 3.27 4.33
N GLN A 10 -26.89 4.52 4.28
CA GLN A 10 -28.29 4.89 4.50
C GLN A 10 -29.16 4.37 3.34
N SER A 11 -30.23 3.68 3.70
CA SER A 11 -31.25 3.14 2.81
C SER A 11 -31.95 4.24 1.99
N MET A 12 -32.00 4.10 0.67
CA MET A 12 -32.98 4.79 -0.16
C MET A 12 -34.00 3.81 -0.73
N HIS A 13 -35.27 4.17 -0.57
CA HIS A 13 -36.45 3.49 -1.13
C HIS A 13 -36.40 3.45 -2.68
N PRO A 14 -37.01 2.44 -3.32
CA PRO A 14 -36.93 2.24 -4.77
C PRO A 14 -37.87 3.19 -5.53
N LEU A 15 -37.31 3.89 -6.53
CA LEU A 15 -38.08 4.57 -7.58
C LEU A 15 -38.49 3.55 -8.65
N ALA A 16 -39.80 3.39 -8.80
CA ALA A 16 -40.43 2.51 -9.78
C ALA A 16 -40.30 3.05 -11.22
N ALA A 17 -40.27 2.11 -12.16
CA ALA A 17 -40.09 2.30 -13.59
C ALA A 17 -41.20 3.14 -14.25
N ALA A 18 -40.80 3.90 -15.27
CA ALA A 18 -41.66 4.67 -16.15
C ALA A 18 -42.41 3.78 -17.15
N ALA A 19 -43.71 4.04 -17.31
CA ALA A 19 -44.50 3.70 -18.49
C ALA A 19 -45.31 4.95 -18.90
N ALA A 20 -45.33 5.25 -20.20
CA ALA A 20 -45.92 6.44 -20.81
C ALA A 20 -47.43 6.23 -21.15
N PRO A 21 -48.12 7.14 -21.88
CA PRO A 21 -48.98 8.19 -21.29
C PRO A 21 -50.46 8.10 -21.74
N SER A 22 -51.38 8.73 -21.00
CA SER A 22 -52.72 9.06 -21.52
C SER A 22 -53.35 10.28 -20.84
N ALA A 23 -53.54 11.33 -21.65
CA ALA A 23 -54.68 12.24 -21.76
C ALA A 23 -55.40 12.83 -20.53
N THR A 24 -55.49 14.17 -20.58
CA THR A 24 -56.66 15.04 -20.37
C THR A 24 -57.11 15.52 -18.97
N THR A 25 -57.13 16.86 -18.89
CA THR A 25 -58.08 17.80 -18.24
C THR A 25 -57.96 18.20 -16.76
N SER A 26 -57.76 19.53 -16.61
CA SER A 26 -58.44 20.49 -15.72
C SER A 26 -58.28 20.40 -14.21
N GLY A 27 -57.94 21.55 -13.60
CA GLY A 27 -58.29 21.84 -12.21
C GLY A 27 -57.37 22.86 -11.54
N LEU A 28 -57.79 24.13 -11.56
CA LEU A 28 -57.29 25.19 -10.68
C LEU A 28 -57.37 24.79 -9.19
N LEU A 29 -56.41 25.24 -8.38
CA LEU A 29 -56.62 25.95 -7.10
C LEU A 29 -55.30 26.07 -6.29
N THR A 30 -54.75 27.29 -6.24
CA THR A 30 -54.01 27.86 -5.09
C THR A 30 -55.07 28.36 -4.07
N PRO A 31 -54.80 28.72 -2.77
CA PRO A 31 -53.53 29.24 -2.24
C PRO A 31 -53.20 28.97 -0.73
N ILE A 32 -52.11 29.62 -0.27
CA ILE A 32 -51.78 30.10 1.10
C ILE A 32 -50.97 29.16 2.02
N ALA A 33 -49.73 29.59 2.34
CA ALA A 33 -49.11 29.66 3.67
C ALA A 33 -47.62 30.04 3.50
N MET A 34 -47.20 31.27 3.83
CA MET A 34 -46.73 31.79 5.13
C MET A 34 -45.19 31.91 5.18
N ILE A 35 -44.80 33.15 5.45
CA ILE A 35 -43.46 33.66 5.73
C ILE A 35 -43.07 33.28 7.17
N ALA A 36 -41.84 32.80 7.38
CA ALA A 36 -41.07 33.12 8.59
C ALA A 36 -39.56 32.85 8.39
N THR A 37 -38.79 33.89 8.66
CA THR A 37 -37.34 34.06 8.60
C THR A 37 -36.60 33.64 9.88
N ARG A 38 -35.29 33.34 9.71
CA ARG A 38 -34.16 33.53 10.68
C ARG A 38 -34.11 32.55 11.88
N ALA A 39 -32.96 32.17 12.48
CA ALA A 39 -31.57 32.62 12.44
C ALA A 39 -30.61 31.49 12.91
N ALA A 40 -29.32 31.63 12.59
CA ALA A 40 -28.20 30.86 13.14
C ALA A 40 -27.70 31.42 14.49
N PRO A 41 -27.06 30.63 15.36
CA PRO A 41 -26.35 31.16 16.52
C PRO A 41 -24.83 31.27 16.27
N ALA A 42 -24.30 32.43 16.64
CA ALA A 42 -22.87 32.66 16.92
C ALA A 42 -22.59 32.39 18.41
N VAL A 43 -21.42 31.86 18.75
CA VAL A 43 -20.91 31.85 20.12
C VAL A 43 -19.47 32.36 20.14
N ALA A 44 -19.21 33.15 21.17
CA ALA A 44 -18.20 34.20 21.31
C ALA A 44 -16.80 33.71 21.68
N ALA A 45 -15.83 34.55 21.31
CA ALA A 45 -14.45 34.54 21.76
C ALA A 45 -14.33 35.10 23.19
N ALA A 46 -13.52 34.44 24.02
CA ALA A 46 -13.04 34.98 25.30
C ALA A 46 -11.51 35.12 25.26
N GLN A 47 -11.05 36.35 25.42
CA GLN A 47 -9.65 36.72 25.59
C GLN A 47 -9.19 36.38 27.02
N SER A 48 -8.00 35.79 27.16
CA SER A 48 -7.27 35.74 28.42
C SER A 48 -5.89 36.38 28.24
N LYS A 49 -5.67 37.45 29.00
CA LYS A 49 -4.39 38.17 29.13
C LYS A 49 -3.39 37.27 29.83
N ARG A 50 -2.20 37.05 29.24
CA ARG A 50 -0.99 36.73 30.01
C ARG A 50 0.18 37.59 29.55
N THR A 51 0.81 38.14 30.58
CA THR A 51 1.90 39.11 30.64
C THR A 51 3.20 38.58 30.05
N ALA A 52 3.86 39.42 29.27
CA ALA A 52 5.25 39.27 28.86
C ALA A 52 6.19 39.40 30.08
N SER A 53 7.17 38.50 30.18
CA SER A 53 8.39 38.76 30.95
C SER A 53 9.61 38.32 30.14
N ARG A 54 10.68 39.10 30.34
CA ARG A 54 11.87 39.26 29.49
C ARG A 54 12.75 38.03 29.37
N VAL A 55 13.37 37.97 28.19
CA VAL A 55 14.65 37.35 27.83
C VAL A 55 15.72 37.60 28.89
N SER A 56 16.47 36.56 29.26
CA SER A 56 17.87 36.69 29.67
C SER A 56 18.70 35.58 29.02
N SER A 57 19.76 36.02 28.35
CA SER A 57 20.73 35.25 27.59
C SER A 57 21.77 34.64 28.54
N GLY A 58 21.75 33.31 28.68
CA GLY A 58 22.74 32.54 29.42
C GLY A 58 23.65 31.75 28.48
N ARG A 59 24.79 32.34 28.13
CA ARG A 59 25.89 31.75 27.35
C ARG A 59 26.64 30.74 28.25
N MET A 60 26.51 29.43 28.02
CA MET A 60 27.39 28.45 28.67
C MET A 60 28.50 27.98 27.72
N LYS A 61 29.73 28.21 28.20
CA LYS A 61 31.01 27.86 27.60
C LYS A 61 31.19 26.34 27.55
N ALA A 62 31.77 25.89 26.43
CA ALA A 62 32.45 24.61 26.33
C ALA A 62 33.64 24.58 27.31
N ILE A 63 33.76 23.46 28.03
CA ILE A 63 34.97 23.09 28.77
C ILE A 63 35.39 21.74 28.19
N SER A 64 36.52 21.77 27.48
CA SER A 64 37.38 20.62 27.22
C SER A 64 37.95 20.15 28.55
N ASP A 65 38.04 18.83 28.76
CA ASP A 65 39.29 18.21 29.21
C ASP A 65 39.21 16.69 29.12
N ASN A 66 40.28 16.14 28.54
CA ASN A 66 40.65 14.73 28.53
C ASN A 66 41.36 14.44 29.87
N PRO A 67 41.31 13.21 30.41
CA PRO A 67 42.53 12.42 30.30
C PRO A 67 42.32 10.90 30.12
N SER A 68 43.40 10.34 29.61
CA SER A 68 43.69 8.95 29.27
C SER A 68 43.83 7.96 30.43
N SER A 69 43.66 6.69 30.07
CA SER A 69 44.24 5.45 30.61
C SER A 69 43.58 4.82 31.85
N LEU A 70 43.00 3.62 31.66
CA LEU A 70 43.57 2.35 32.13
C LEU A 70 42.75 1.14 31.63
N THR A 71 43.50 0.07 31.42
CA THR A 71 43.23 -1.21 30.75
C THR A 71 42.29 -2.16 31.50
N GLY A 72 41.49 -2.93 30.76
CA GLY A 72 40.81 -4.12 31.30
C GLY A 72 39.75 -4.66 30.34
N GLY A 73 40.14 -5.61 29.48
CA GLY A 73 39.27 -6.16 28.43
C GLY A 73 38.19 -7.10 28.96
N LEU A 74 37.01 -7.06 28.34
CA LEU A 74 36.13 -8.22 28.14
C LEU A 74 35.02 -7.84 27.14
N LEU A 75 34.76 -8.77 26.22
CA LEU A 75 33.97 -8.62 24.99
C LEU A 75 32.60 -7.93 25.16
N ARG A 76 32.37 -6.84 24.42
CA ARG A 76 31.04 -6.33 24.04
C ARG A 76 31.03 -5.95 22.56
N ARG A 77 30.28 -6.71 21.75
CA ARG A 77 29.92 -6.30 20.39
C ARG A 77 28.74 -5.32 20.49
N HIS A 78 29.01 -4.03 20.31
CA HIS A 78 27.99 -3.02 20.07
C HIS A 78 27.75 -2.90 18.56
N PHE A 79 26.50 -3.11 18.14
CA PHE A 79 26.01 -2.72 16.82
C PHE A 79 25.81 -1.20 16.83
N SER A 80 26.64 -0.49 16.05
CA SER A 80 26.49 0.92 15.70
C SER A 80 26.06 1.03 14.24
N SER A 81 25.14 1.96 13.96
CA SER A 81 24.46 2.25 12.70
C SER A 81 25.35 2.87 11.60
N THR A 82 26.58 2.38 11.44
CA THR A 82 27.54 2.90 10.45
C THR A 82 27.85 1.91 9.32
N ALA A 83 27.05 0.85 9.17
CA ALA A 83 27.22 -0.15 8.11
C ALA A 83 26.37 0.13 6.85
N ILE A 84 26.21 1.39 6.47
CA ILE A 84 25.78 1.81 5.11
C ILE A 84 26.65 2.99 4.68
N ALA A 85 27.97 2.79 4.64
CA ALA A 85 28.93 3.57 3.86
C ALA A 85 30.33 2.99 4.09
N GLN A 86 31.05 2.69 3.00
CA GLN A 86 32.45 2.25 2.96
C GLN A 86 32.74 0.77 3.27
N ALA A 87 32.54 -0.07 2.26
CA ALA A 87 33.40 -1.21 1.99
C ALA A 87 33.45 -1.47 0.48
N SER A 88 34.32 -0.75 -0.25
CA SER A 88 34.94 -1.21 -1.49
C SER A 88 35.91 -0.16 -2.04
N SER A 89 37.14 -0.15 -1.53
CA SER A 89 38.29 0.40 -2.24
C SER A 89 39.48 -0.54 -2.09
N THR A 90 39.57 -1.51 -2.98
CA THR A 90 40.81 -2.11 -3.47
C THR A 90 40.49 -2.87 -4.76
N SER A 91 41.32 -2.59 -5.76
CA SER A 91 41.09 -2.77 -7.19
C SER A 91 41.15 -4.23 -7.65
N SER A 92 40.09 -4.65 -8.35
CA SER A 92 40.22 -5.53 -9.52
C SER A 92 39.15 -5.13 -10.54
N SER A 93 39.63 -4.71 -11.70
CA SER A 93 38.87 -4.33 -12.89
C SER A 93 37.84 -5.40 -13.32
N SER A 94 36.72 -4.90 -13.88
CA SER A 94 35.64 -5.60 -14.61
C SER A 94 34.42 -6.06 -13.82
N SER A 95 33.42 -5.18 -13.69
CA SER A 95 32.03 -5.43 -14.15
C SER A 95 31.14 -4.21 -13.90
N ALA A 96 31.14 -3.25 -14.82
CA ALA A 96 29.98 -2.38 -15.00
C ALA A 96 28.85 -3.29 -15.53
N SER A 97 27.95 -3.72 -14.66
CA SER A 97 26.91 -4.69 -15.00
C SER A 97 25.87 -4.06 -15.94
N ALA A 98 26.03 -4.33 -17.23
CA ALA A 98 25.10 -4.18 -18.34
C ALA A 98 23.74 -3.49 -18.05
N GLN A 99 23.67 -2.17 -18.24
CA GLN A 99 22.42 -1.54 -18.68
C GLN A 99 22.10 -2.10 -20.07
N GLY A 100 21.14 -3.03 -20.16
CA GLY A 100 20.66 -3.51 -21.45
C GLY A 100 20.15 -2.34 -22.29
N ALA A 101 20.43 -2.36 -23.59
CA ALA A 101 19.94 -1.33 -24.52
C ALA A 101 18.42 -1.18 -24.39
N VAL A 102 17.93 0.07 -24.36
CA VAL A 102 16.49 0.34 -24.25
C VAL A 102 15.79 -0.22 -25.49
N PRO A 103 14.74 -1.05 -25.33
CA PRO A 103 14.09 -1.66 -26.47
C PRO A 103 13.28 -0.61 -27.22
N SER A 104 13.32 -0.64 -28.56
CA SER A 104 12.51 0.25 -29.39
C SER A 104 11.03 -0.14 -29.38
N VAL A 105 10.71 -1.38 -29.02
CA VAL A 105 9.35 -1.91 -28.99
C VAL A 105 9.23 -3.10 -28.03
N CYS A 106 8.05 -3.27 -27.44
CA CYS A 106 7.66 -4.43 -26.63
C CYS A 106 6.17 -4.76 -26.82
N ASP A 107 5.72 -5.89 -26.27
CA ASP A 107 4.30 -6.24 -26.30
C ASP A 107 3.56 -5.62 -25.10
N VAL A 108 4.13 -5.74 -23.90
CA VAL A 108 3.61 -5.17 -22.66
C VAL A 108 4.64 -4.26 -22.00
N LEU A 109 4.25 -3.01 -21.74
CA LEU A 109 5.05 -2.05 -21.00
C LEU A 109 4.43 -1.76 -19.64
N ILE A 110 5.15 -2.01 -18.55
CA ILE A 110 4.70 -1.77 -17.18
C ILE A 110 5.43 -0.52 -16.66
N LEU A 111 4.66 0.47 -16.22
CA LEU A 111 5.15 1.72 -15.65
C LEU A 111 5.20 1.58 -14.13
N GLY A 112 6.40 1.58 -13.55
CA GLY A 112 6.65 1.34 -12.13
C GLY A 112 7.10 -0.09 -11.87
N GLY A 113 8.27 -0.25 -11.22
CA GLY A 113 8.87 -1.53 -10.87
C GLY A 113 8.77 -1.88 -9.39
N GLY A 114 8.00 -1.14 -8.60
CA GLY A 114 7.66 -1.52 -7.21
C GLY A 114 6.94 -2.87 -7.13
N VAL A 115 6.50 -3.28 -5.94
CA VAL A 115 5.98 -4.66 -5.74
C VAL A 115 4.81 -5.00 -6.67
N VAL A 116 3.92 -4.04 -6.94
CA VAL A 116 2.78 -4.22 -7.84
C VAL A 116 3.25 -4.48 -9.27
N GLY A 117 4.06 -3.58 -9.84
CA GLY A 117 4.53 -3.71 -11.21
C GLY A 117 5.48 -4.91 -11.42
N SER A 118 6.33 -5.21 -10.44
CA SER A 118 7.18 -6.42 -10.47
C SER A 118 6.36 -7.71 -10.35
N SER A 119 5.28 -7.72 -9.55
CA SER A 119 4.32 -8.83 -9.53
C SER A 119 3.61 -8.97 -10.87
N THR A 120 3.12 -7.87 -11.47
CA THR A 120 2.53 -7.87 -12.82
C THR A 120 3.49 -8.46 -13.84
N ALA A 121 4.76 -8.06 -13.82
CA ALA A 121 5.78 -8.54 -14.73
C ALA A 121 6.01 -10.05 -14.60
N TYR A 122 6.15 -10.54 -13.37
CA TYR A 122 6.32 -11.97 -13.07
C TYR A 122 5.14 -12.82 -13.57
N PHE A 123 3.90 -12.46 -13.21
CA PHE A 123 2.73 -13.26 -13.62
C PHE A 123 2.50 -13.19 -15.13
N THR A 124 2.73 -12.02 -15.74
CA THR A 124 2.58 -11.82 -17.19
C THR A 124 3.61 -12.62 -17.98
N SER A 125 4.89 -12.56 -17.60
CA SER A 125 5.94 -13.34 -18.26
C SER A 125 5.76 -14.85 -18.06
N SER A 126 5.29 -15.29 -16.88
CA SER A 126 4.98 -16.70 -16.61
C SER A 126 3.92 -17.28 -17.56
N ARG A 127 2.92 -16.49 -17.98
CA ARG A 127 1.90 -16.93 -18.95
C ARG A 127 2.41 -16.99 -20.38
N PHE A 128 3.49 -16.28 -20.68
CA PHE A 128 4.13 -16.28 -21.99
C PHE A 128 5.16 -17.40 -22.17
N GLN A 129 5.50 -18.14 -21.11
CA GLN A 129 6.41 -19.28 -21.20
C GLN A 129 5.72 -20.51 -21.81
N PRO A 130 6.39 -21.23 -22.73
CA PRO A 130 5.92 -22.55 -23.17
C PRO A 130 5.86 -23.49 -21.97
N ARG A 131 4.73 -24.15 -21.74
CA ARG A 131 4.64 -25.27 -20.79
C ARG A 131 5.18 -26.55 -21.43
N ALA A 132 5.83 -27.39 -20.62
CA ALA A 132 6.39 -28.70 -20.99
C ALA A 132 5.28 -29.67 -21.53
N PRO A 133 5.66 -30.78 -22.21
CA PRO A 133 4.92 -31.34 -23.34
C PRO A 133 3.65 -32.13 -22.98
N GLY A 134 2.59 -31.96 -23.79
CA GLY A 134 1.38 -32.80 -23.75
C GLY A 134 0.04 -32.10 -24.07
N GLN A 135 0.00 -30.76 -24.10
CA GLN A 135 -1.19 -29.99 -24.48
C GLN A 135 -0.84 -28.92 -25.53
N PRO A 136 -1.68 -28.66 -26.56
CA PRO A 136 -1.46 -27.58 -27.51
C PRO A 136 -1.86 -26.22 -26.90
N PRO A 137 -0.95 -25.24 -26.74
CA PRO A 137 -1.34 -23.88 -26.36
C PRO A 137 -1.54 -23.02 -27.62
N ALA A 138 -2.65 -22.28 -27.66
CA ALA A 138 -2.93 -21.28 -28.69
C ALA A 138 -1.74 -20.30 -28.83
N ALA A 139 -1.36 -20.04 -30.07
CA ALA A 139 -0.12 -19.42 -30.48
C ALA A 139 0.18 -18.06 -29.83
N ILE A 140 1.33 -17.94 -29.15
CA ILE A 140 2.22 -16.77 -29.28
C ILE A 140 3.66 -17.30 -29.31
N ALA A 141 4.22 -17.39 -30.52
CA ALA A 141 5.49 -18.04 -30.84
C ALA A 141 6.72 -17.43 -30.13
N GLN A 142 7.59 -18.29 -29.63
CA GLN A 142 8.93 -17.98 -29.09
C GLN A 142 9.72 -17.11 -30.10
N SER A 143 9.88 -15.83 -29.81
CA SER A 143 10.90 -14.98 -30.46
C SER A 143 10.95 -13.65 -29.73
N SER A 144 11.73 -13.56 -28.65
CA SER A 144 12.15 -12.27 -28.08
C SER A 144 13.67 -12.22 -28.12
N SER A 145 14.22 -11.50 -29.09
CA SER A 145 15.60 -11.02 -29.03
C SER A 145 15.70 -9.97 -27.92
N ALA A 146 16.90 -9.71 -27.40
CA ALA A 146 17.14 -8.60 -26.45
C ALA A 146 16.70 -7.23 -27.00
N SER A 147 16.56 -7.08 -28.32
CA SER A 147 16.05 -5.87 -28.98
C SER A 147 14.53 -5.77 -29.05
N ASN A 148 13.78 -6.84 -28.73
CA ASN A 148 12.32 -6.89 -28.79
C ASN A 148 11.76 -7.79 -27.67
N PRO A 149 11.91 -7.39 -26.39
CA PRO A 149 11.36 -8.11 -25.25
C PRO A 149 9.83 -8.10 -25.27
N ARG A 150 9.21 -9.17 -24.79
CA ARG A 150 7.74 -9.22 -24.64
C ARG A 150 7.24 -8.29 -23.55
N VAL A 151 7.91 -8.30 -22.40
CA VAL A 151 7.51 -7.51 -21.22
C VAL A 151 8.68 -6.62 -20.81
N VAL A 152 8.39 -5.33 -20.66
CA VAL A 152 9.35 -4.32 -20.19
C VAL A 152 8.78 -3.65 -18.95
N VAL A 153 9.62 -3.44 -17.95
CA VAL A 153 9.30 -2.62 -16.76
C VAL A 153 10.15 -1.36 -16.79
N ILE A 154 9.52 -0.21 -16.67
CA ILE A 154 10.17 1.09 -16.49
C ILE A 154 10.16 1.45 -15.01
N GLU A 155 11.33 1.61 -14.40
CA GLU A 155 11.48 1.98 -12.99
C GLU A 155 12.44 3.16 -12.83
N PRO A 156 12.04 4.29 -12.23
CA PRO A 156 12.92 5.46 -12.09
C PRO A 156 14.15 5.20 -11.22
N ASP A 157 14.03 4.36 -10.19
CA ASP A 157 15.08 4.14 -9.20
C ASP A 157 15.32 2.65 -8.95
N SER A 158 16.41 2.13 -9.51
CA SER A 158 16.80 0.71 -9.33
C SER A 158 17.16 0.33 -7.88
N SER A 159 17.40 1.31 -7.00
CA SER A 159 17.61 1.07 -5.56
C SER A 159 16.29 0.97 -4.80
N TYR A 160 15.20 1.50 -5.36
CA TYR A 160 13.87 1.61 -4.74
C TYR A 160 13.84 2.43 -3.45
N ALA A 161 14.88 3.20 -3.12
CA ALA A 161 15.05 3.87 -1.84
C ALA A 161 13.95 4.89 -1.52
N SER A 162 13.33 5.47 -2.56
CA SER A 162 12.21 6.41 -2.45
C SER A 162 10.83 5.75 -2.64
N GLY A 163 10.79 4.48 -3.06
CA GLY A 163 9.56 3.77 -3.38
C GLY A 163 8.72 3.42 -2.16
N ALA A 164 7.39 3.53 -2.30
CA ALA A 164 6.43 3.19 -1.24
C ALA A 164 6.61 1.75 -0.72
N THR A 165 7.00 0.81 -1.60
CA THR A 165 7.28 -0.58 -1.25
C THR A 165 8.41 -0.70 -0.24
N ALA A 166 9.58 -0.11 -0.50
CA ALA A 166 10.75 -0.22 0.36
C ALA A 166 10.56 0.49 1.71
N ARG A 167 9.66 1.48 1.76
CA ARG A 167 9.35 2.27 2.96
C ARG A 167 8.11 1.77 3.71
N SER A 168 7.58 0.62 3.35
CA SER A 168 6.40 0.06 4.03
C SER A 168 6.74 -0.53 5.40
N ALA A 169 5.75 -0.54 6.29
CA ALA A 169 5.78 -1.33 7.52
C ALA A 169 5.67 -2.86 7.29
N GLY A 170 5.39 -3.31 6.06
CA GLY A 170 5.58 -4.71 5.64
C GLY A 170 4.57 -5.71 6.19
N SER A 171 3.30 -5.35 6.32
CA SER A 171 2.33 -6.18 7.04
C SER A 171 1.22 -6.77 6.16
N ILE A 172 0.63 -7.88 6.61
CA ILE A 172 -0.49 -8.60 5.96
C ILE A 172 -1.59 -8.94 6.96
N ARG A 173 -2.85 -8.74 6.57
CA ARG A 173 -4.04 -9.10 7.34
C ARG A 173 -5.16 -9.62 6.45
N LEU A 174 -6.08 -10.36 7.02
CA LEU A 174 -7.36 -10.78 6.42
C LEU A 174 -8.54 -9.98 6.99
N GLN A 175 -8.33 -9.22 8.07
CA GLN A 175 -9.37 -8.44 8.74
C GLN A 175 -9.88 -7.23 7.93
N PHE A 176 -10.74 -7.47 6.93
CA PHE A 176 -11.40 -6.45 6.11
C PHE A 176 -12.92 -6.43 6.29
N SER A 177 -13.57 -5.36 5.82
CA SER A 177 -15.04 -5.23 5.81
C SER A 177 -15.68 -5.72 4.51
N THR A 178 -14.92 -5.85 3.43
CA THR A 178 -15.41 -6.30 2.12
C THR A 178 -14.88 -7.70 1.79
N PRO A 179 -15.72 -8.63 1.30
CA PRO A 179 -15.31 -9.99 0.96
C PRO A 179 -14.11 -10.06 0.02
N GLU A 180 -14.07 -9.17 -0.97
CA GLU A 180 -13.05 -9.17 -2.01
C GLU A 180 -11.67 -8.88 -1.42
N ASN A 181 -11.56 -7.94 -0.47
CA ASN A 181 -10.29 -7.67 0.19
C ASN A 181 -9.84 -8.83 1.09
N VAL A 182 -10.77 -9.56 1.71
CA VAL A 182 -10.46 -10.77 2.48
C VAL A 182 -9.87 -11.83 1.54
N LEU A 183 -10.55 -12.13 0.43
CA LEU A 183 -10.13 -13.16 -0.54
C LEU A 183 -8.79 -12.82 -1.22
N ILE A 184 -8.62 -11.57 -1.65
CA ILE A 184 -7.35 -11.08 -2.23
C ILE A 184 -6.20 -11.26 -1.22
N SER A 185 -6.45 -10.94 0.05
CA SER A 185 -5.41 -11.04 1.09
C SER A 185 -5.15 -12.48 1.51
N GLN A 186 -6.14 -13.38 1.44
CA GLN A 186 -5.94 -14.82 1.61
C GLN A 186 -5.02 -15.38 0.55
N PHE A 187 -5.20 -14.98 -0.72
CA PHE A 187 -4.24 -15.34 -1.76
C PHE A 187 -2.84 -14.77 -1.48
N GLY A 188 -2.76 -13.52 -1.04
CA GLY A 188 -1.51 -12.91 -0.59
C GLY A 188 -0.80 -13.76 0.46
N ALA A 189 -1.50 -14.17 1.52
CA ALA A 189 -0.93 -14.99 2.59
C ALA A 189 -0.51 -16.38 2.09
N HIS A 190 -1.34 -17.03 1.27
CA HIS A 190 -0.99 -18.28 0.63
C HIS A 190 0.28 -18.14 -0.22
N PHE A 191 0.39 -17.08 -1.01
CA PHE A 191 1.56 -16.81 -1.85
C PHE A 191 2.82 -16.63 -1.00
N LEU A 192 2.76 -15.85 0.08
CA LEU A 192 3.89 -15.63 1.00
C LEU A 192 4.37 -16.92 1.68
N LYS A 193 3.44 -17.83 2.00
CA LYS A 193 3.78 -19.15 2.58
C LYS A 193 4.40 -20.12 1.58
N ASN A 194 4.26 -19.85 0.28
CA ASN A 194 4.65 -20.75 -0.80
C ASN A 194 5.66 -20.10 -1.76
N LEU A 195 6.41 -19.10 -1.32
CA LEU A 195 7.31 -18.30 -2.18
C LEU A 195 8.31 -19.15 -2.96
N ASN A 196 8.84 -20.22 -2.39
CA ASN A 196 9.76 -21.11 -3.10
C ASN A 196 9.14 -21.73 -4.35
N SER A 197 7.86 -22.11 -4.30
CA SER A 197 7.14 -22.65 -5.45
C SER A 197 6.90 -21.60 -6.55
N TYR A 198 6.85 -20.32 -6.20
CA TYR A 198 6.53 -19.23 -7.12
C TYR A 198 7.77 -18.50 -7.66
N LEU A 199 8.67 -18.08 -6.77
CA LEU A 199 9.71 -17.08 -7.03
C LEU A 199 11.15 -17.62 -6.92
N LYS A 200 11.34 -18.91 -6.63
CA LYS A 200 12.68 -19.51 -6.60
C LYS A 200 13.36 -19.34 -7.96
N VAL A 201 14.62 -18.89 -7.94
CA VAL A 201 15.48 -18.73 -9.12
C VAL A 201 16.60 -19.76 -9.06
N ASP A 202 17.42 -19.68 -8.01
CA ASP A 202 18.59 -20.56 -7.79
C ASP A 202 18.40 -21.34 -6.48
N ASP A 203 18.66 -20.68 -5.35
CA ASP A 203 18.56 -21.22 -4.00
C ASP A 203 17.16 -21.08 -3.41
N ASP A 204 16.92 -21.83 -2.33
CA ASP A 204 15.72 -21.63 -1.52
C ASP A 204 15.70 -20.21 -0.94
N ILE A 205 14.51 -19.64 -0.95
CA ILE A 205 14.22 -18.32 -0.44
C ILE A 205 14.18 -18.37 1.08
N ASP A 206 15.11 -17.68 1.73
CA ASP A 206 15.04 -17.35 3.15
C ASP A 206 14.11 -16.16 3.36
N PHE A 207 12.82 -16.44 3.55
CA PHE A 207 11.78 -15.44 3.78
C PHE A 207 11.00 -15.78 5.03
N LYS A 208 10.87 -14.79 5.92
CA LYS A 208 10.18 -14.96 7.19
C LYS A 208 8.89 -14.15 7.25
N LEU A 209 7.77 -14.86 7.33
CA LEU A 209 6.49 -14.29 7.74
C LEU A 209 6.36 -14.41 9.27
N HIS A 210 6.32 -13.27 9.96
CA HIS A 210 6.11 -13.20 11.39
C HIS A 210 4.61 -13.28 11.70
N GLU A 211 4.09 -14.51 11.81
CA GLU A 211 2.66 -14.78 12.04
C GLU A 211 2.23 -14.56 13.49
N LYS A 212 2.34 -13.32 13.98
CA LYS A 212 1.86 -12.92 15.31
C LYS A 212 0.49 -12.24 15.28
N GLY A 213 -0.14 -12.17 14.12
CA GLY A 213 -1.51 -11.65 13.99
C GLY A 213 -1.64 -10.13 14.06
N TYR A 214 -2.85 -9.66 13.78
CA TYR A 214 -3.30 -8.30 14.04
C TYR A 214 -4.36 -8.29 15.13
N LEU A 215 -4.16 -7.46 16.15
CA LEU A 215 -5.15 -7.16 17.18
C LEU A 215 -5.77 -5.79 16.92
N PHE A 216 -6.99 -5.76 16.40
CA PHE A 216 -7.80 -4.54 16.34
C PHE A 216 -8.54 -4.36 17.66
N LEU A 217 -8.42 -3.18 18.26
CA LEU A 217 -9.13 -2.82 19.47
C LEU A 217 -10.33 -1.93 19.12
N ALA A 218 -11.41 -2.05 19.90
CA ALA A 218 -12.61 -1.25 19.72
C ALA A 218 -13.10 -0.66 21.04
N THR A 219 -13.60 0.57 20.94
CA THR A 219 -14.44 1.16 21.98
C THR A 219 -15.88 0.67 21.80
N LYS A 220 -16.74 1.00 22.75
CA LYS A 220 -18.18 0.71 22.66
C LYS A 220 -18.83 1.24 21.37
N ALA A 221 -18.35 2.38 20.86
CA ALA A 221 -18.89 2.97 19.63
C ALA A 221 -18.54 2.16 18.38
N SER A 222 -17.43 1.42 18.37
CA SER A 222 -16.94 0.71 17.20
C SER A 222 -17.05 -0.83 17.30
N ALA A 223 -17.44 -1.36 18.46
CA ALA A 223 -17.57 -2.79 18.74
C ALA A 223 -18.54 -3.52 17.80
N GLY A 224 -19.71 -2.92 17.52
CA GLY A 224 -20.70 -3.53 16.63
C GLY A 224 -20.16 -3.73 15.21
N VAL A 225 -19.37 -2.77 14.72
CA VAL A 225 -18.76 -2.88 13.38
C VAL A 225 -17.59 -3.87 13.40
N LEU A 226 -16.80 -3.92 14.47
CA LEU A 226 -15.75 -4.92 14.63
C LEU A 226 -16.34 -6.34 14.61
N ALA A 227 -17.46 -6.57 15.31
CA ALA A 227 -18.15 -7.85 15.34
C ALA A 227 -18.73 -8.24 13.97
N SER A 228 -19.39 -7.30 13.28
CA SER A 228 -19.92 -7.53 11.93
C SER A 228 -18.82 -7.87 10.92
N ASN A 229 -17.71 -7.13 10.96
CA ASN A 229 -16.54 -7.41 10.12
C ASN A 229 -15.95 -8.78 10.42
N SER A 230 -15.77 -9.14 11.70
CA SER A 230 -15.27 -10.46 12.09
C SER A 230 -16.16 -11.60 11.59
N ALA A 231 -17.47 -11.42 11.57
CA ALA A 231 -18.40 -12.43 11.05
C ALA A 231 -18.21 -12.63 9.54
N ILE A 232 -18.08 -11.55 8.75
CA ILE A 232 -17.80 -11.62 7.30
C ILE A 232 -16.46 -12.30 7.03
N GLN A 233 -15.42 -11.95 7.79
CA GLN A 233 -14.09 -12.54 7.63
C GLN A 233 -14.12 -14.06 7.87
N ASN A 234 -14.78 -14.47 8.96
CA ASN A 234 -14.88 -15.87 9.34
C ASN A 234 -15.77 -16.68 8.38
N SER A 235 -16.82 -16.09 7.80
CA SER A 235 -17.63 -16.77 6.77
C SER A 235 -16.84 -17.07 5.49
N LEU A 236 -15.76 -16.32 5.24
CA LEU A 236 -14.82 -16.53 4.13
C LEU A 236 -13.60 -17.38 4.54
N GLY A 237 -13.59 -17.95 5.75
CA GLY A 237 -12.55 -18.85 6.22
C GLY A 237 -11.35 -18.18 6.90
N ALA A 238 -11.36 -16.86 7.13
CA ALA A 238 -10.40 -16.25 8.04
C ALA A 238 -10.56 -16.81 9.47
N LYS A 239 -9.52 -16.67 10.29
CA LYS A 239 -9.51 -17.11 11.70
C LYS A 239 -9.43 -15.91 12.63
N THR A 240 -10.47 -15.08 12.61
CA THR A 240 -10.58 -13.89 13.46
C THR A 240 -11.29 -14.25 14.76
N LEU A 241 -10.60 -14.06 15.88
CA LEU A 241 -11.11 -14.29 17.23
C LEU A 241 -11.54 -12.96 17.86
N LEU A 242 -12.82 -12.82 18.17
CA LEU A 242 -13.31 -11.73 19.01
C LEU A 242 -12.95 -11.99 20.48
N LEU A 243 -12.50 -10.94 21.16
CA LEU A 243 -11.99 -10.98 22.52
C LEU A 243 -12.71 -9.92 23.37
N THR A 244 -13.04 -10.28 24.61
CA THR A 244 -13.48 -9.32 25.63
C THR A 244 -12.25 -8.58 26.22
N PRO A 245 -12.45 -7.45 26.91
CA PRO A 245 -11.37 -6.74 27.60
C PRO A 245 -10.59 -7.62 28.60
N GLU A 246 -11.26 -8.56 29.26
CA GLU A 246 -10.66 -9.53 30.18
C GLU A 246 -9.77 -10.52 29.42
N ALA A 247 -10.25 -11.09 28.31
CA ALA A 247 -9.49 -12.01 27.49
C ALA A 247 -8.26 -11.34 26.84
N ILE A 248 -8.38 -10.05 26.47
CA ILE A 248 -7.24 -9.25 26.01
C ILE A 248 -6.22 -9.09 27.12
N ARG A 249 -6.66 -8.75 28.34
CA ARG A 249 -5.77 -8.55 29.51
C ARG A 249 -5.08 -9.85 29.92
N GLU A 250 -5.77 -10.97 29.86
CA GLU A 250 -5.20 -12.29 30.13
C GLU A 250 -4.10 -12.63 29.11
N ARG A 251 -4.39 -12.43 27.82
CA ARG A 251 -3.45 -12.79 26.74
C ARG A 251 -2.31 -11.79 26.55
N PHE A 252 -2.58 -10.51 26.78
CA PHE A 252 -1.68 -9.38 26.56
C PHE A 252 -1.69 -8.47 27.80
N PRO A 253 -1.11 -8.91 28.93
CA PRO A 253 -1.22 -8.23 30.23
C PRO A 253 -0.60 -6.82 30.27
N TYR A 254 0.18 -6.46 29.26
CA TYR A 254 0.77 -5.13 29.09
C TYR A 254 -0.17 -4.15 28.37
N ILE A 255 -1.31 -4.61 27.84
CA ILE A 255 -2.32 -3.75 27.21
C ILE A 255 -3.32 -3.28 28.27
N HIS A 256 -3.47 -1.97 28.40
CA HIS A 256 -4.56 -1.36 29.15
C HIS A 256 -5.87 -1.55 28.39
N THR A 257 -6.93 -2.01 29.07
CA THR A 257 -8.22 -2.36 28.43
C THR A 257 -9.44 -1.69 29.04
N GLU A 258 -9.26 -0.77 30.01
CA GLU A 258 -10.37 -0.15 30.77
C GLU A 258 -11.33 0.68 29.89
N ASP A 259 -10.82 1.27 28.82
CA ASP A 259 -11.57 2.07 27.85
C ASP A 259 -12.08 1.25 26.63
N LEU A 260 -11.82 -0.06 26.62
CA LEU A 260 -12.16 -0.95 25.52
C LEU A 260 -13.46 -1.71 25.78
N ASP A 261 -14.17 -2.00 24.70
CA ASP A 261 -15.36 -2.86 24.72
C ASP A 261 -15.05 -4.25 24.16
N SER A 262 -14.20 -4.33 23.13
CA SER A 262 -13.81 -5.59 22.50
C SER A 262 -12.51 -5.47 21.71
N GLY A 263 -11.98 -6.60 21.26
CA GLY A 263 -10.92 -6.67 20.26
C GLY A 263 -11.13 -7.83 19.30
N ALA A 264 -10.44 -7.79 18.16
CA ALA A 264 -10.43 -8.85 17.16
C ALA A 264 -8.98 -9.21 16.84
N LEU A 265 -8.64 -10.49 16.98
CA LEU A 265 -7.29 -11.00 16.72
C LEU A 265 -7.31 -12.01 15.58
N GLY A 266 -6.56 -11.75 14.52
CA GLY A 266 -6.30 -12.78 13.50
C GLY A 266 -5.30 -13.81 14.02
N LEU A 267 -5.70 -15.09 13.97
CA LEU A 267 -4.92 -16.21 14.51
C LEU A 267 -3.96 -16.84 13.49
N GLU A 268 -4.23 -16.68 12.21
CA GLU A 268 -3.49 -17.32 11.11
C GLU A 268 -3.40 -16.39 9.91
N ASN A 269 -2.36 -16.54 9.08
CA ASN A 269 -2.22 -15.83 7.80
C ASN A 269 -2.09 -14.30 7.94
N GLU A 270 -1.82 -13.80 9.14
CA GLU A 270 -1.67 -12.38 9.45
C GLU A 270 -0.36 -12.12 10.18
N GLY A 271 0.27 -10.99 9.89
CA GLY A 271 1.58 -10.67 10.46
C GLY A 271 2.34 -9.66 9.63
N TRP A 272 3.66 -9.79 9.61
CA TRP A 272 4.55 -8.93 8.84
C TRP A 272 5.77 -9.68 8.29
N PHE A 273 6.39 -9.09 7.29
CA PHE A 273 7.49 -9.65 6.52
C PHE A 273 8.34 -8.53 5.92
N ASP A 274 9.46 -8.88 5.28
CA ASP A 274 10.31 -7.91 4.60
C ASP A 274 9.72 -7.50 3.23
N PRO A 275 9.25 -6.25 3.07
CA PRO A 275 8.63 -5.81 1.84
C PRO A 275 9.62 -5.64 0.68
N TYR A 276 10.87 -5.27 0.99
CA TYR A 276 11.93 -5.12 -0.01
C TYR A 276 12.34 -6.49 -0.55
N LEU A 277 12.46 -7.48 0.33
CA LEU A 277 12.75 -8.85 -0.07
C LEU A 277 11.66 -9.40 -1.00
N LEU A 278 10.38 -9.24 -0.66
CA LEU A 278 9.29 -9.69 -1.54
C LEU A 278 9.38 -9.07 -2.94
N MET A 279 9.58 -7.76 -3.02
CA MET A 279 9.69 -7.05 -4.29
C MET A 279 10.92 -7.49 -5.10
N THR A 280 12.08 -7.64 -4.45
CA THR A 280 13.29 -8.10 -5.14
C THR A 280 13.16 -9.53 -5.64
N LEU A 281 12.45 -10.41 -4.92
CA LEU A 281 12.14 -11.76 -5.38
C LEU A 281 11.27 -11.75 -6.65
N PHE A 282 10.21 -10.94 -6.69
CA PHE A 282 9.39 -10.77 -7.90
C PHE A 282 10.25 -10.29 -9.08
N ARG A 283 11.05 -9.24 -8.85
CA ARG A 283 11.94 -8.67 -9.87
C ARG A 283 12.94 -9.70 -10.40
N ARG A 284 13.65 -10.41 -9.51
CA ARG A 284 14.63 -11.43 -9.89
C ARG A 284 13.97 -12.53 -10.72
N LYS A 285 12.80 -13.02 -10.28
CA LYS A 285 12.07 -14.05 -11.01
C LYS A 285 11.60 -13.56 -12.38
N ALA A 286 11.04 -12.35 -12.46
CA ALA A 286 10.65 -11.74 -13.72
C ALA A 286 11.84 -11.61 -14.70
N ILE A 287 13.00 -11.15 -14.23
CA ILE A 287 14.23 -11.07 -15.04
C ILE A 287 14.67 -12.46 -15.51
N GLN A 288 14.66 -13.48 -14.64
CA GLN A 288 14.93 -14.88 -15.03
C GLN A 288 13.98 -15.35 -16.15
N GLN A 289 12.73 -14.88 -16.14
CA GLN A 289 11.72 -15.20 -17.14
C GLN A 289 11.82 -14.37 -18.42
N GLY A 290 12.84 -13.51 -18.55
CA GLY A 290 13.10 -12.69 -19.75
C GLY A 290 12.45 -11.31 -19.75
N VAL A 291 11.91 -10.84 -18.62
CA VAL A 291 11.44 -9.45 -18.48
C VAL A 291 12.65 -8.51 -18.47
N GLN A 292 12.58 -7.46 -19.29
CA GLN A 292 13.60 -6.42 -19.29
C GLN A 292 13.20 -5.28 -18.34
N TYR A 293 14.10 -4.89 -17.43
CA TYR A 293 13.95 -3.69 -16.61
C TYR A 293 14.78 -2.57 -17.20
N VAL A 294 14.19 -1.38 -17.33
CA VAL A 294 14.85 -0.16 -17.83
C VAL A 294 14.75 0.90 -16.73
N THR A 295 15.89 1.50 -16.41
CA THR A 295 15.93 2.61 -15.46
C THR A 295 15.54 3.91 -16.14
N GLY A 296 14.36 4.43 -15.79
CA GLY A 296 13.77 5.61 -16.40
C GLY A 296 12.32 5.81 -15.95
N TYR A 297 11.64 6.79 -16.51
CA TYR A 297 10.23 7.04 -16.20
C TYR A 297 9.48 7.58 -17.41
N ALA A 298 8.21 7.19 -17.54
CA ALA A 298 7.33 7.72 -18.56
C ALA A 298 7.05 9.20 -18.32
N ILE A 299 7.02 10.00 -19.39
CA ILE A 299 6.75 11.44 -19.33
C ILE A 299 5.61 11.88 -20.24
N ASP A 300 5.25 11.06 -21.25
CA ASP A 300 4.17 11.32 -22.19
C ASP A 300 3.76 10.06 -22.99
N PHE A 301 2.67 10.15 -23.75
CA PHE A 301 2.09 9.06 -24.55
C PHE A 301 1.76 9.52 -25.97
N LYS A 302 2.07 8.68 -26.96
CA LYS A 302 1.59 8.87 -28.34
C LYS A 302 0.50 7.84 -28.63
N LYS A 303 -0.70 8.34 -28.90
CA LYS A 303 -1.87 7.53 -29.25
C LYS A 303 -1.99 7.34 -30.75
N ASP A 304 -2.73 6.30 -31.15
CA ASP A 304 -3.10 6.05 -32.54
C ASP A 304 -4.00 7.17 -33.09
N SER A 305 -4.29 7.13 -34.40
CA SER A 305 -5.14 8.13 -35.05
C SER A 305 -6.55 8.20 -34.48
N THR A 306 -7.05 7.13 -33.86
CA THR A 306 -8.36 7.12 -33.20
C THR A 306 -8.33 7.71 -31.80
N GLY A 307 -7.14 7.89 -31.21
CA GLY A 307 -6.95 8.33 -29.83
C GLY A 307 -7.35 7.30 -28.77
N ARG A 308 -7.63 6.05 -29.17
CA ARG A 308 -8.16 4.98 -28.30
C ARG A 308 -7.11 3.94 -27.91
N ARG A 309 -5.87 4.10 -28.38
CA ARG A 309 -4.78 3.16 -28.13
C ARG A 309 -3.44 3.87 -28.01
N VAL A 310 -2.63 3.53 -27.01
CA VAL A 310 -1.23 3.98 -26.90
C VAL A 310 -0.35 3.18 -27.87
N GLU A 311 0.26 3.85 -28.84
CA GLU A 311 1.26 3.28 -29.75
C GLU A 311 2.67 3.35 -29.20
N ARG A 312 3.02 4.48 -28.57
CA ARG A 312 4.35 4.70 -27.99
C ARG A 312 4.26 5.38 -26.64
N VAL A 313 5.20 5.06 -25.77
CA VAL A 313 5.42 5.76 -24.50
C VAL A 313 6.73 6.53 -24.59
N VAL A 314 6.69 7.82 -24.26
CA VAL A 314 7.87 8.67 -24.20
C VAL A 314 8.51 8.49 -22.82
N VAL A 315 9.77 8.07 -22.79
CA VAL A 315 10.49 7.70 -21.57
C VAL A 315 11.72 8.60 -21.42
N ARG A 316 11.90 9.17 -20.23
CA ARG A 316 13.18 9.79 -19.83
C ARG A 316 14.03 8.75 -19.11
N LEU A 317 15.24 8.54 -19.58
CA LEU A 317 16.20 7.61 -19.01
C LEU A 317 17.00 8.24 -17.86
N ALA A 318 17.72 7.41 -17.11
CA ALA A 318 18.56 7.85 -15.99
C ALA A 318 19.65 8.86 -16.38
N ASP A 319 20.16 8.81 -17.62
CA ASP A 319 21.13 9.76 -18.16
C ASP A 319 20.50 11.09 -18.64
N GLY A 320 19.18 11.24 -18.47
CA GLY A 320 18.41 12.41 -18.86
C GLY A 320 17.94 12.41 -20.32
N SER A 321 18.44 11.49 -21.15
CA SER A 321 18.02 11.34 -22.54
C SER A 321 16.56 10.90 -22.64
N VAL A 322 15.93 11.22 -23.78
CA VAL A 322 14.54 10.91 -24.04
C VAL A 322 14.44 9.96 -25.23
N THR A 323 13.64 8.91 -25.08
CA THR A 323 13.39 7.91 -26.11
C THR A 323 11.92 7.51 -26.14
N GLU A 324 11.54 6.73 -27.14
CA GLU A 324 10.20 6.20 -27.33
C GLU A 324 10.22 4.69 -27.40
N ILE A 325 9.32 4.05 -26.65
CA ILE A 325 9.12 2.61 -26.69
C ILE A 325 7.77 2.34 -27.33
N GLY A 326 7.78 1.63 -28.47
CA GLY A 326 6.56 1.13 -29.11
C GLY A 326 5.90 0.04 -28.27
N VAL A 327 4.58 0.02 -28.23
CA VAL A 327 3.79 -0.95 -27.45
C VAL A 327 2.80 -1.67 -28.37
N ARG A 328 2.94 -2.99 -28.52
CA ARG A 328 2.07 -3.80 -29.41
C ARG A 328 0.77 -4.28 -28.76
N SER A 329 0.80 -4.56 -27.47
CA SER A 329 -0.38 -5.02 -26.74
C SER A 329 -0.82 -3.94 -25.76
N ASN A 330 -0.20 -3.84 -24.59
CA ASN A 330 -0.76 -3.08 -23.47
C ASN A 330 0.30 -2.26 -22.71
N VAL A 331 -0.14 -1.16 -22.13
CA VAL A 331 0.58 -0.40 -21.11
C VAL A 331 -0.10 -0.64 -19.77
N VAL A 332 0.65 -0.93 -18.71
CA VAL A 332 0.13 -1.04 -17.34
C VAL A 332 0.66 0.12 -16.52
N ASN A 333 -0.24 0.95 -16.00
CA ASN A 333 0.08 1.95 -15.01
C ASN A 333 0.11 1.31 -13.62
N ALA A 334 1.31 1.00 -13.12
CA ALA A 334 1.57 0.53 -11.76
C ALA A 334 2.51 1.49 -11.01
N SER A 335 2.48 2.78 -11.38
CA SER A 335 3.49 3.76 -10.98
C SER A 335 3.20 4.45 -9.64
N GLY A 336 2.46 3.80 -8.75
CA GLY A 336 2.12 4.29 -7.41
C GLY A 336 1.63 5.74 -7.42
N ILE A 337 2.26 6.61 -6.63
CA ILE A 337 1.86 8.01 -6.43
C ILE A 337 1.91 8.88 -7.68
N VAL A 338 2.68 8.52 -8.70
CA VAL A 338 2.70 9.27 -9.98
C VAL A 338 1.66 8.74 -10.98
N GLY A 339 0.89 7.70 -10.60
CA GLY A 339 -0.11 7.08 -11.47
C GLY A 339 -1.16 8.06 -11.99
N ALA A 340 -1.68 8.93 -11.12
CA ALA A 340 -2.70 9.91 -11.51
C ALA A 340 -2.16 10.97 -12.48
N SER A 341 -0.96 11.48 -12.25
CA SER A 341 -0.35 12.49 -13.14
C SER A 341 0.03 11.91 -14.50
N LEU A 342 0.42 10.64 -14.58
CA LEU A 342 0.62 9.93 -15.85
C LEU A 342 -0.70 9.72 -16.58
N THR A 343 -1.76 9.29 -15.88
CA THR A 343 -3.07 9.12 -16.51
C THR A 343 -3.62 10.45 -17.04
N ALA A 344 -3.44 11.56 -16.31
CA ALA A 344 -3.84 12.88 -16.78
C ALA A 344 -3.09 13.35 -18.04
N LYS A 345 -1.83 12.91 -18.25
CA LYS A 345 -1.08 13.16 -19.49
C LYS A 345 -1.64 12.36 -20.67
N LEU A 346 -2.11 11.13 -20.41
CA LEU A 346 -2.74 10.28 -21.41
C LEU A 346 -4.12 10.81 -21.84
N ASP A 347 -4.94 11.17 -20.86
CA ASP A 347 -6.30 11.67 -21.03
C ASP A 347 -6.62 12.72 -19.94
N PRO A 348 -6.51 14.02 -20.27
CA PRO A 348 -6.83 15.10 -19.34
C PRO A 348 -8.29 15.15 -18.89
N SER A 349 -9.19 14.42 -19.54
CA SER A 349 -10.62 14.36 -19.17
C SER A 349 -10.93 13.28 -18.13
N PHE A 350 -9.98 12.39 -17.83
CA PHE A 350 -10.14 11.32 -16.85
C PHE A 350 -9.36 11.64 -15.57
N ASP A 351 -10.08 11.91 -14.49
CA ASP A 351 -9.50 12.08 -13.16
C ASP A 351 -9.37 10.73 -12.46
N LEU A 352 -8.14 10.22 -12.35
CA LEU A 352 -7.86 9.05 -11.53
C LEU A 352 -7.84 9.49 -10.05
N PRO A 353 -8.76 9.01 -9.18
CA PRO A 353 -8.92 9.52 -7.81
C PRO A 353 -7.85 8.95 -6.86
N VAL A 354 -6.57 9.03 -7.25
CA VAL A 354 -5.42 8.54 -6.50
C VAL A 354 -4.54 9.72 -6.12
N ARG A 355 -4.39 9.94 -4.82
CA ARG A 355 -3.65 11.06 -4.25
C ARG A 355 -2.46 10.57 -3.42
N PRO A 356 -1.31 11.27 -3.46
CA PRO A 356 -0.15 10.84 -2.72
C PRO A 356 -0.26 11.31 -1.26
N ARG A 357 -0.41 10.36 -0.33
CA ARG A 357 -0.54 10.66 1.10
C ARG A 357 0.69 10.20 1.87
N LYS A 358 1.22 11.05 2.74
CA LYS A 358 2.43 10.75 3.51
C LYS A 358 2.09 9.97 4.79
N ARG A 359 2.89 8.96 5.11
CA ARG A 359 2.76 8.13 6.33
C ARG A 359 4.10 8.11 7.02
N PHE A 360 4.10 8.34 8.33
CA PHE A 360 5.30 8.28 9.16
C PHE A 360 5.36 6.95 9.90
N VAL A 361 6.57 6.42 10.00
CA VAL A 361 6.89 5.29 10.84
C VAL A 361 8.00 5.71 11.79
N TYR A 362 7.77 5.52 13.08
CA TYR A 362 8.73 5.81 14.13
C TYR A 362 9.22 4.51 14.74
N VAL A 363 10.48 4.48 15.12
CA VAL A 363 11.15 3.32 15.72
C VAL A 363 11.39 3.60 17.19
N LEU A 364 10.83 2.74 18.04
CA LEU A 364 10.87 2.88 19.48
C LEU A 364 11.80 1.84 20.11
N SER A 365 12.65 2.31 21.02
CA SER A 365 13.42 1.46 21.92
C SER A 365 12.83 1.53 23.32
N LEU A 366 12.57 0.37 23.92
CA LEU A 366 12.09 0.25 25.28
C LEU A 366 13.23 -0.20 26.19
N LYS A 367 13.14 0.14 27.48
CA LYS A 367 14.06 -0.39 28.49
C LYS A 367 13.85 -1.89 28.70
N GLU A 368 12.59 -2.30 28.78
CA GLU A 368 12.18 -3.70 28.93
C GLU A 368 11.27 -4.06 27.76
N ARG A 369 11.59 -5.17 27.10
CA ARG A 369 10.85 -5.66 25.94
C ARG A 369 9.49 -6.20 26.41
N LEU A 370 8.44 -5.92 25.65
CA LEU A 370 7.15 -6.59 25.83
C LEU A 370 7.29 -8.10 25.62
N PRO A 371 6.42 -8.92 26.24
CA PRO A 371 6.36 -10.35 25.97
C PRO A 371 6.37 -10.69 24.48
N ASP A 372 6.98 -11.83 24.15
CA ASP A 372 7.19 -12.22 22.76
C ASP A 372 5.91 -12.53 21.99
N ASN A 373 4.78 -12.70 22.66
CA ASN A 373 3.49 -12.89 22.03
C ASN A 373 2.86 -11.58 21.48
N CYS A 374 3.59 -10.44 21.50
CA CYS A 374 3.07 -9.17 21.02
C CYS A 374 2.67 -9.21 19.52
N PRO A 375 1.39 -8.98 19.20
CA PRO A 375 0.90 -8.89 17.82
C PRO A 375 1.20 -7.50 17.25
N LEU A 376 0.76 -7.26 16.02
CA LEU A 376 0.54 -5.89 15.54
C LEU A 376 -0.76 -5.39 16.16
N VAL A 377 -0.71 -4.34 16.97
CA VAL A 377 -1.88 -3.78 17.64
C VAL A 377 -2.34 -2.52 16.92
N ILE A 378 -3.65 -2.41 16.68
CA ILE A 378 -4.33 -1.20 16.20
C ILE A 378 -5.22 -0.67 17.31
N ASP A 379 -4.87 0.50 17.84
CA ASP A 379 -5.64 1.22 18.85
C ASP A 379 -6.90 1.86 18.25
N PRO A 380 -7.97 2.13 19.03
CA PRO A 380 -9.17 2.79 18.50
C PRO A 380 -8.96 4.19 17.89
N SER A 381 -7.85 4.86 18.20
CA SER A 381 -7.46 6.09 17.53
C SER A 381 -6.98 5.89 16.08
N GLY A 382 -6.61 4.65 15.72
CA GLY A 382 -5.93 4.31 14.48
C GLY A 382 -4.39 4.33 14.58
N ALA A 383 -3.83 4.66 15.74
CA ALA A 383 -2.41 4.43 16.01
C ALA A 383 -2.12 2.93 16.04
N TYR A 384 -0.93 2.54 15.59
CA TYR A 384 -0.50 1.15 15.61
C TYR A 384 0.91 1.00 16.17
N PHE A 385 1.21 -0.20 16.67
CA PHE A 385 2.57 -0.62 16.93
C PHE A 385 2.76 -2.12 16.65
N ARG A 386 4.00 -2.52 16.36
CA ARG A 386 4.43 -3.92 16.35
C ARG A 386 5.90 -4.08 16.72
N PRO A 387 6.33 -5.27 17.17
CA PRO A 387 7.75 -5.59 17.28
C PRO A 387 8.47 -5.54 15.94
N GLU A 388 9.72 -5.08 15.94
CA GLU A 388 10.68 -5.09 14.81
C GLU A 388 12.08 -5.38 15.36
N GLY A 389 12.56 -6.61 15.20
CA GLY A 389 13.82 -7.04 15.81
C GLY A 389 13.80 -6.90 17.35
N GLN A 390 14.67 -6.03 17.89
CA GLN A 390 14.75 -5.67 19.32
C GLN A 390 14.01 -4.36 19.66
N GLN A 391 13.37 -3.75 18.66
CA GLN A 391 12.68 -2.48 18.75
C GLN A 391 11.20 -2.68 18.43
N TYR A 392 10.48 -1.57 18.35
CA TYR A 392 9.09 -1.52 17.89
C TYR A 392 8.99 -0.47 16.80
N ILE A 393 8.09 -0.69 15.85
CA ILE A 393 7.69 0.37 14.93
C ILE A 393 6.25 0.76 15.20
N CYS A 394 5.95 2.04 15.03
CA CYS A 394 4.62 2.59 15.22
C CYS A 394 4.33 3.72 14.24
N GLY A 395 3.06 4.06 14.13
CA GLY A 395 2.62 5.21 13.36
C GLY A 395 1.11 5.39 13.43
N MET A 396 0.62 6.40 12.72
CA MET A 396 -0.80 6.68 12.60
C MET A 396 -1.05 7.38 11.26
N SER A 397 -2.24 7.20 10.68
CA SER A 397 -2.65 8.07 9.57
C SER A 397 -3.10 9.41 10.15
N PRO A 398 -2.71 10.55 9.53
CA PRO A 398 -3.27 11.85 9.92
C PRO A 398 -4.81 11.86 9.74
N PRO A 399 -5.52 12.73 10.46
CA PRO A 399 -6.92 13.05 10.15
C PRO A 399 -7.07 13.52 8.69
N GLU A 400 -8.22 13.27 8.08
CA GLU A 400 -8.44 13.58 6.64
C GLU A 400 -8.25 15.06 6.31
N ASN A 401 -8.64 15.96 7.21
CA ASN A 401 -8.44 17.41 7.08
C ASN A 401 -6.97 17.84 7.23
N GLU A 402 -6.09 16.94 7.64
CA GLU A 402 -4.66 17.13 7.92
C GLU A 402 -3.78 16.15 7.12
N ASP A 403 -4.33 15.52 6.08
CA ASP A 403 -3.64 14.55 5.23
C ASP A 403 -3.49 15.10 3.80
N PRO A 404 -2.70 16.18 3.56
CA PRO A 404 -2.59 16.83 2.25
C PRO A 404 -1.87 15.96 1.21
N ASP A 405 -1.97 16.36 -0.07
CA ASP A 405 -1.17 15.75 -1.13
C ASP A 405 0.31 16.05 -0.86
N CYS A 406 1.18 15.05 -0.93
CA CYS A 406 2.59 15.18 -0.57
C CYS A 406 3.49 14.37 -1.52
N THR A 407 4.69 14.87 -1.79
CA THR A 407 5.70 14.16 -2.61
C THR A 407 7.08 14.07 -1.94
N ASP A 408 7.32 14.83 -0.87
CA ASP A 408 8.54 14.75 -0.08
C ASP A 408 8.52 13.55 0.89
N LEU A 409 9.68 13.21 1.44
CA LEU A 409 9.86 12.12 2.39
C LEU A 409 10.35 12.62 3.75
N GLU A 410 10.07 13.89 4.07
CA GLU A 410 10.46 14.51 5.33
C GLU A 410 9.56 14.01 6.46
N VAL A 411 10.17 13.62 7.57
CA VAL A 411 9.49 13.12 8.76
C VAL A 411 9.02 14.28 9.62
N ASP A 412 7.75 14.28 10.00
CA ASP A 412 7.22 15.18 11.03
C ASP A 412 7.30 14.50 12.40
N TYR A 413 8.24 14.92 13.25
CA TYR A 413 8.37 14.39 14.61
C TYR A 413 7.32 14.95 15.58
N SER A 414 6.69 16.08 15.26
CA SER A 414 5.66 16.66 16.12
C SER A 414 4.41 15.79 16.19
N MET A 415 4.08 15.07 15.11
CA MET A 415 3.00 14.08 15.10
C MET A 415 3.28 12.90 16.04
N PHE A 416 4.55 12.50 16.17
CA PHE A 416 4.93 11.49 17.15
C PHE A 416 4.74 12.03 18.57
N GLU A 417 5.36 13.16 18.88
CA GLU A 417 5.37 13.73 20.24
C GLU A 417 3.98 14.12 20.74
N ASN A 418 3.18 14.77 19.89
CA ASN A 418 1.91 15.35 20.29
C ASN A 418 0.72 14.39 20.14
N THR A 419 0.89 13.28 19.42
CA THR A 419 -0.25 12.41 19.07
C THR A 419 0.05 10.93 19.24
N VAL A 420 1.00 10.38 18.48
CA VAL A 420 1.25 8.92 18.50
C VAL A 420 1.74 8.45 19.86
N TRP A 421 2.74 9.11 20.43
CA TRP A 421 3.36 8.70 21.70
C TRP A 421 2.38 8.72 22.89
N PRO A 422 1.58 9.79 23.14
CA PRO A 422 0.58 9.79 24.21
C PRO A 422 -0.45 8.65 24.10
N ILE A 423 -0.89 8.33 22.88
CA ILE A 423 -1.82 7.23 22.63
C ILE A 423 -1.17 5.89 23.00
N LEU A 424 0.05 5.65 22.52
CA LEU A 424 0.76 4.40 22.79
C LEU A 424 1.09 4.23 24.27
N ALA A 425 1.54 5.29 24.95
CA ALA A 425 1.84 5.28 26.38
C ALA A 425 0.60 4.98 27.23
N SER A 426 -0.55 5.54 26.84
CA SER A 426 -1.84 5.23 27.47
C SER A 426 -2.25 3.77 27.27
N ARG A 427 -2.09 3.25 26.04
CA ARG A 427 -2.47 1.87 25.69
C ARG A 427 -1.55 0.80 26.28
N VAL A 428 -0.25 1.08 26.35
CA VAL A 428 0.77 0.18 26.89
C VAL A 428 1.75 1.00 27.74
N PRO A 429 1.68 0.93 29.09
CA PRO A 429 2.49 1.77 29.98
C PRO A 429 3.99 1.72 29.75
N ALA A 430 4.51 0.60 29.23
CA ALA A 430 5.92 0.48 28.91
C ALA A 430 6.39 1.50 27.84
N PHE A 431 5.48 2.03 27.02
CA PHE A 431 5.78 3.08 26.04
C PHE A 431 5.90 4.48 26.66
N GLU A 432 5.48 4.71 27.91
CA GLU A 432 5.67 5.99 28.62
C GLU A 432 7.15 6.41 28.63
N TYR A 433 8.07 5.46 28.71
CA TYR A 433 9.52 5.71 28.73
C TYR A 433 10.21 5.32 27.41
N ALA A 434 9.44 5.13 26.33
CA ALA A 434 10.00 4.76 25.04
C ALA A 434 10.85 5.90 24.45
N LYS A 435 11.98 5.53 23.83
CA LYS A 435 12.80 6.46 23.06
C LYS A 435 12.52 6.28 21.57
N CYS A 436 12.15 7.35 20.89
CA CYS A 436 12.19 7.38 19.43
C CYS A 436 13.66 7.42 18.98
N VAL A 437 14.15 6.34 18.39
CA VAL A 437 15.56 6.16 18.01
C VAL A 437 15.79 6.28 16.51
N ASN A 438 14.73 6.19 15.71
CA ASN A 438 14.77 6.39 14.26
C ASN A 438 13.35 6.68 13.75
N ALA A 439 13.23 7.21 12.54
CA ALA A 439 11.96 7.35 11.86
C ALA A 439 12.16 7.47 10.34
N TRP A 440 11.12 7.17 9.58
CA TRP A 440 11.08 7.44 8.15
C TRP A 440 9.66 7.79 7.70
N ALA A 441 9.56 8.51 6.58
CA ALA A 441 8.31 8.71 5.87
C ALA A 441 8.23 7.78 4.65
N GLY A 442 7.02 7.44 4.27
CA GLY A 442 6.69 6.77 3.01
C GLY A 442 5.36 7.30 2.47
N HIS A 443 5.02 6.90 1.25
CA HIS A 443 3.77 7.33 0.61
C HIS A 443 2.78 6.19 0.46
N TYR A 444 1.50 6.53 0.55
CA TYR A 444 0.41 5.76 -0.02
C TYR A 444 -0.05 6.44 -1.31
N ASP A 445 -0.25 5.66 -2.37
CA ASP A 445 -1.12 6.01 -3.48
C ASP A 445 -2.57 5.79 -3.02
N TYR A 446 -3.13 6.81 -2.37
CA TYR A 446 -4.39 6.72 -1.66
C TYR A 446 -5.56 6.94 -2.61
N ASN A 447 -6.40 5.93 -2.77
CA ASN A 447 -7.66 6.07 -3.52
C ASN A 447 -8.66 6.86 -2.66
N THR A 448 -8.99 8.09 -3.09
CA THR A 448 -9.90 8.99 -2.37
C THR A 448 -11.37 8.62 -2.52
N PHE A 449 -11.72 7.69 -3.42
CA PHE A 449 -13.10 7.23 -3.60
C PHE A 449 -13.52 6.28 -2.48
N ASP A 450 -12.84 5.13 -2.37
CA ASP A 450 -13.20 4.06 -1.44
C ASP A 450 -12.00 3.33 -0.83
N GLN A 451 -10.78 3.81 -1.10
CA GLN A 451 -9.51 3.24 -0.64
C GLN A 451 -9.17 1.85 -1.21
N ASN A 452 -10.01 1.29 -2.09
CA ASN A 452 -9.73 0.01 -2.74
C ASN A 452 -8.82 0.18 -3.95
N VAL A 453 -8.20 -0.91 -4.40
CA VAL A 453 -7.42 -0.90 -5.63
C VAL A 453 -8.29 -0.55 -6.84
N ILE A 454 -7.77 0.31 -7.71
CA ILE A 454 -8.31 0.58 -9.05
C ILE A 454 -7.57 -0.33 -10.02
N LEU A 455 -8.28 -1.30 -10.59
CA LEU A 455 -7.72 -2.26 -11.53
C LEU A 455 -8.66 -2.50 -12.70
N GLY A 456 -8.23 -2.12 -13.90
CA GLY A 456 -9.05 -2.28 -15.10
C GLY A 456 -8.58 -1.38 -16.25
N PRO A 457 -9.08 -1.62 -17.47
CA PRO A 457 -8.73 -0.80 -18.62
C PRO A 457 -9.22 0.63 -18.43
N HIS A 458 -8.44 1.59 -18.92
CA HIS A 458 -8.85 2.98 -19.01
C HIS A 458 -10.08 3.10 -19.93
N PRO A 459 -11.11 3.87 -19.56
CA PRO A 459 -12.39 3.88 -20.28
C PRO A 459 -12.27 4.32 -21.75
N ASN A 460 -11.38 5.28 -22.02
CA ASN A 460 -11.19 5.83 -23.37
C ASN A 460 -9.98 5.25 -24.13
N VAL A 461 -9.08 4.54 -23.43
CA VAL A 461 -7.80 4.08 -24.00
C VAL A 461 -7.64 2.60 -23.69
N SER A 462 -8.16 1.79 -24.59
CA SER A 462 -8.44 0.37 -24.37
C SER A 462 -7.24 -0.49 -23.97
N ASN A 463 -6.03 -0.11 -24.37
CA ASN A 463 -4.81 -0.84 -24.06
C ASN A 463 -3.98 -0.22 -22.92
N PHE A 464 -4.56 0.72 -22.17
CA PHE A 464 -3.94 1.29 -20.98
C PHE A 464 -4.64 0.74 -19.74
N LEU A 465 -3.98 -0.15 -19.02
CA LEU A 465 -4.48 -0.82 -17.82
C LEU A 465 -4.08 -0.01 -16.58
N LEU A 466 -5.05 0.35 -15.75
CA LEU A 466 -4.83 0.96 -14.44
C LEU A 466 -4.59 -0.14 -13.40
N CYS A 467 -3.61 0.04 -12.51
CA CYS A 467 -3.34 -0.82 -11.36
C CYS A 467 -2.74 0.05 -10.24
N ASN A 468 -3.59 0.88 -9.63
CA ASN A 468 -3.20 1.97 -8.74
C ASN A 468 -4.16 2.04 -7.53
N GLY A 469 -3.86 2.92 -6.56
CA GLY A 469 -4.81 3.29 -5.52
C GLY A 469 -4.90 2.32 -4.35
N PHE A 470 -3.84 1.57 -4.08
CA PHE A 470 -3.88 0.50 -3.08
C PHE A 470 -4.04 0.97 -1.63
N SER A 471 -3.91 2.28 -1.35
CA SER A 471 -4.18 2.89 -0.04
C SER A 471 -3.51 2.20 1.15
N GLY A 472 -2.31 1.62 0.92
CA GLY A 472 -1.54 0.89 1.94
C GLY A 472 -1.61 -0.63 1.85
N HIS A 473 -2.41 -1.19 0.94
CA HIS A 473 -2.60 -2.65 0.79
C HIS A 473 -1.75 -3.26 -0.34
N GLY A 474 -0.96 -2.45 -1.05
CA GLY A 474 -0.26 -2.86 -2.27
C GLY A 474 0.66 -4.05 -2.10
N LEU A 475 1.34 -4.17 -0.95
CA LEU A 475 2.23 -5.31 -0.68
C LEU A 475 1.48 -6.64 -0.60
N GLN A 476 0.54 -6.77 0.34
CA GLN A 476 -0.21 -8.01 0.53
C GLN A 476 -1.10 -8.35 -0.66
N GLN A 477 -1.60 -7.35 -1.40
CA GLN A 477 -2.49 -7.55 -2.54
C GLN A 477 -1.75 -7.66 -3.87
N SER A 478 -0.45 -7.35 -3.92
CA SER A 478 0.33 -7.42 -5.15
C SER A 478 0.31 -8.79 -5.84
N PRO A 479 0.33 -9.95 -5.15
CA PRO A 479 0.31 -11.24 -5.84
C PRO A 479 -1.00 -11.48 -6.60
N GLN A 480 -2.13 -11.06 -6.03
CA GLN A 480 -3.45 -11.24 -6.65
C GLN A 480 -3.76 -10.11 -7.64
N SER A 481 -3.84 -8.86 -7.17
CA SER A 481 -4.32 -7.73 -7.96
C SER A 481 -3.28 -7.33 -9.01
N GLY A 482 -2.06 -7.02 -8.57
CA GLY A 482 -0.95 -6.71 -9.48
C GLY A 482 -0.53 -7.90 -10.32
N GLY A 483 -0.59 -9.11 -9.76
CA GLY A 483 -0.13 -10.33 -10.41
C GLY A 483 -1.20 -11.01 -11.25
N ARG A 484 -1.91 -11.97 -10.65
CA ARG A 484 -2.88 -12.85 -11.34
C ARG A 484 -3.91 -12.06 -12.14
N SER A 485 -4.54 -11.07 -11.53
CA SER A 485 -5.65 -10.33 -12.13
C SER A 485 -5.20 -9.41 -13.26
N ALA A 486 -4.19 -8.55 -13.03
CA ALA A 486 -3.66 -7.70 -14.11
C ALA A 486 -3.14 -8.56 -15.28
N SER A 487 -2.41 -9.64 -14.99
CA SER A 487 -1.92 -10.56 -16.02
C SER A 487 -3.04 -11.23 -16.83
N SER A 488 -4.18 -11.56 -16.21
CA SER A 488 -5.37 -12.06 -16.93
C SER A 488 -5.94 -11.07 -17.91
N LEU A 489 -6.06 -9.80 -17.51
CA LEU A 489 -6.55 -8.75 -18.39
C LEU A 489 -5.65 -8.52 -19.61
N LEU A 490 -4.34 -8.80 -19.46
CA LEU A 490 -3.37 -8.65 -20.54
C LEU A 490 -3.36 -9.82 -21.54
N THR A 491 -3.80 -11.01 -21.12
CA THR A 491 -3.65 -12.26 -21.88
C THR A 491 -4.94 -12.80 -22.49
N GLN A 492 -6.11 -12.33 -22.05
CA GLN A 492 -7.40 -12.79 -22.57
C GLN A 492 -8.18 -11.66 -23.23
N SER A 493 -8.45 -11.80 -24.53
CA SER A 493 -9.23 -10.83 -25.33
C SER A 493 -10.74 -10.85 -25.05
N SER A 494 -11.24 -11.83 -24.29
CA SER A 494 -12.68 -12.13 -24.15
C SER A 494 -13.28 -11.85 -22.77
N LEU A 495 -12.51 -11.51 -21.73
CA LEU A 495 -13.07 -11.12 -20.42
C LEU A 495 -13.54 -9.66 -20.45
N ARG A 496 -14.59 -9.40 -21.24
CA ARG A 496 -15.38 -8.15 -21.16
C ARG A 496 -16.46 -8.21 -20.08
N SER A 497 -16.58 -9.33 -19.38
CA SER A 497 -17.58 -9.56 -18.35
C SER A 497 -16.89 -10.15 -17.12
N THR A 498 -16.73 -9.29 -16.11
CA THR A 498 -16.44 -9.56 -14.70
C THR A 498 -15.05 -10.07 -14.31
N TRP A 499 -14.26 -9.17 -13.70
CA TRP A 499 -12.99 -9.39 -12.98
C TRP A 499 -13.05 -10.46 -11.86
N LEU A 500 -14.26 -10.92 -11.51
CA LEU A 500 -14.51 -11.89 -10.43
C LEU A 500 -14.05 -13.30 -10.76
N ASP A 501 -14.00 -13.67 -12.04
CA ASP A 501 -13.45 -14.96 -12.47
C ASP A 501 -11.94 -15.05 -12.17
N CYS A 502 -11.26 -13.91 -12.00
CA CYS A 502 -9.84 -13.89 -11.58
C CYS A 502 -9.67 -14.07 -10.06
N LEU A 503 -10.70 -13.79 -9.26
CA LEU A 503 -10.73 -14.01 -7.81
C LEU A 503 -11.24 -15.41 -7.45
N LEU A 504 -12.14 -15.96 -8.25
CA LEU A 504 -12.87 -17.19 -7.99
C LEU A 504 -12.50 -18.28 -9.01
N ILE A 505 -11.46 -19.05 -8.71
CA ILE A 505 -11.49 -20.46 -9.11
C ILE A 505 -12.42 -21.13 -8.11
N ASP A 506 -13.69 -21.20 -8.50
CA ASP A 506 -14.86 -21.87 -7.89
C ASP A 506 -15.86 -20.99 -7.09
N SER A 507 -17.13 -21.13 -7.50
CA SER A 507 -18.40 -20.63 -6.96
C SER A 507 -18.69 -19.11 -6.92
N SER A 508 -19.44 -18.67 -7.94
CA SER A 508 -20.53 -17.67 -7.94
C SER A 508 -20.46 -16.51 -6.95
N THR A 509 -20.21 -15.29 -7.45
CA THR A 509 -20.88 -14.00 -7.14
C THR A 509 -20.18 -12.88 -7.95
N THR A 510 -20.90 -11.80 -8.28
CA THR A 510 -20.47 -10.60 -9.04
C THR A 510 -20.17 -9.40 -8.12
N CYS A 511 -19.04 -8.71 -8.26
CA CYS A 511 -18.71 -7.42 -7.63
C CYS A 511 -17.67 -6.57 -8.41
N LEU A 512 -18.09 -5.36 -8.76
CA LEU A 512 -17.28 -4.31 -9.39
C LEU A 512 -16.44 -3.59 -8.33
N PHE A 513 -15.13 -3.48 -8.53
CA PHE A 513 -14.27 -2.55 -7.80
C PHE A 513 -14.52 -1.13 -8.34
N SER A 514 -14.85 -0.20 -7.43
CA SER A 514 -15.28 1.19 -7.67
C SER A 514 -16.55 1.29 -8.56
N LYS A 515 -17.73 1.44 -7.93
CA LYS A 515 -18.97 1.81 -8.64
C LYS A 515 -18.89 3.20 -9.25
#